data_AF-A0A7C1YSG4-F1
#
_entry.id   AF-A0A7C1YSG4-F1
#
_cell.length_a   1.000
_cell.length_b   1.000
_cell.length_c   1.000
_cell.angle_alpha   90.00
_cell.angle_beta   90.00
_cell.angle_gamma   90.00
#
_symmetry.space_group_name_H-M   'P 1'
#
loop_
_entity.id
_entity.type
_entity.pdbx_description
1 polymer ?
#
loop_
_entity_poly.entity_id
_entity_poly.type
_entity_poly.pdbx_seq_one_letter_code
_entity_poly.pdbx_strand_id
1 'polypeptide(L)'
;MKGHRLLTAIATIAVLLTITTPAQADGIIIVDPPPVPIPEPVWLTILYHRVTVTIEDQVATTLIDQVFVNEHEWEAEGTYIFPLPEGATVSNFVMWVDGEPVEAEILEADQARAIYEDIVRRRRDPAL
;
A
#
# COMPACT_ATOMS: atom_id res chain seq x y z
N MET A 1 -16.09 32.95 36.97
CA MET A 1 -14.77 32.75 36.32
C MET A 1 -14.35 31.29 36.11
N LYS A 2 -14.70 30.33 36.98
CA LYS A 2 -14.33 28.90 36.79
C LYS A 2 -15.04 28.20 35.61
N GLY A 3 -16.31 28.50 35.37
CA GLY A 3 -17.11 27.86 34.30
C GLY A 3 -16.63 28.17 32.87
N HIS A 4 -16.13 29.39 32.62
CA HIS A 4 -15.61 29.77 31.30
C HIS A 4 -14.32 29.02 30.94
N ARG A 5 -13.46 28.74 31.93
CA ARG A 5 -12.21 27.98 31.72
C ARG A 5 -12.46 26.50 31.43
N LEU A 6 -13.52 25.94 32.01
CA LEU A 6 -13.93 24.56 31.75
C LEU A 6 -14.52 24.42 30.34
N LEU A 7 -15.36 25.38 29.94
CA LEU A 7 -15.95 25.44 28.60
C LEU A 7 -14.89 25.61 27.51
N THR A 8 -13.90 26.48 27.72
CA THR A 8 -12.80 26.62 26.75
C THR A 8 -11.95 25.36 26.67
N ALA A 9 -11.63 24.69 27.78
CA ALA A 9 -10.88 23.42 27.75
C ALA A 9 -11.61 22.32 26.97
N ILE A 10 -12.93 22.19 27.16
CA ILE A 10 -13.77 21.23 26.43
C ILE A 10 -13.79 21.57 24.93
N ALA A 11 -13.94 22.86 24.58
CA ALA A 11 -13.92 23.30 23.19
C ALA A 11 -12.55 23.02 22.53
N THR A 12 -11.44 23.24 23.22
CA THR A 12 -10.10 22.95 22.68
C THR A 12 -9.89 21.45 22.45
N ILE A 13 -10.33 20.60 23.39
CA ILE A 13 -10.26 19.14 23.23
C ILE A 13 -11.13 18.67 22.07
N ALA A 14 -12.36 19.22 21.94
CA ALA A 14 -13.25 18.90 20.82
C ALA A 14 -12.64 19.31 19.47
N VAL A 15 -11.98 20.46 19.38
CA VAL A 15 -11.28 20.91 18.18
C VAL A 15 -10.07 20.01 17.87
N LEU A 16 -9.30 19.58 18.87
CA LEU A 16 -8.18 18.66 18.67
C LEU A 16 -8.64 17.28 18.15
N LEU A 17 -9.79 16.79 18.63
CA LEU A 17 -10.39 15.53 18.19
C LEU A 17 -10.89 15.56 16.73
N THR A 18 -11.15 16.74 16.17
CA THR A 18 -11.61 16.88 14.78
C THR A 18 -10.49 16.88 13.73
N ILE A 19 -9.22 16.86 14.12
CA ILE A 19 -8.06 16.93 13.20
C ILE A 19 -7.56 15.52 12.79
N THR A 20 -8.42 14.49 12.89
CA THR A 20 -8.08 13.16 12.38
C THR A 20 -8.19 13.15 10.87
N THR A 21 -7.11 13.48 10.16
CA THR A 21 -7.03 13.23 8.72
C THR A 21 -7.00 11.72 8.49
N PRO A 22 -7.95 11.15 7.72
CA PRO A 22 -7.88 9.75 7.36
C PRO A 22 -6.61 9.51 6.55
N ALA A 23 -5.76 8.58 6.99
CA ALA A 23 -4.66 8.12 6.18
C ALA A 23 -5.25 7.38 4.96
N GLN A 24 -5.12 7.97 3.77
CA GLN A 24 -5.47 7.32 2.51
C GLN A 24 -4.35 6.35 2.17
N ALA A 25 -4.38 5.18 2.79
CA ALA A 25 -3.37 4.15 2.64
C ALA A 25 -3.98 2.95 1.88
N ASP A 26 -4.59 3.24 0.73
CA ASP A 26 -5.12 2.22 -0.16
C ASP A 26 -4.03 1.80 -1.15
N GLY A 27 -3.61 0.54 -1.06
CA GLY A 27 -2.75 -0.07 -2.06
C GLY A 27 -3.53 -0.43 -3.31
N ILE A 28 -2.94 -0.23 -4.48
CA ILE A 28 -3.51 -0.62 -5.77
C ILE A 28 -2.50 -1.42 -6.57
N ILE A 29 -2.98 -2.33 -7.43
CA ILE A 29 -2.15 -2.99 -8.44
C ILE A 29 -2.43 -2.34 -9.78
N ILE A 30 -1.38 -1.79 -10.41
CA ILE A 30 -1.43 -1.28 -11.77
C ILE A 30 -0.87 -2.35 -12.70
N VAL A 31 -1.72 -2.88 -13.59
CA VAL A 31 -1.32 -3.85 -14.61
C VAL A 31 -0.48 -3.15 -15.68
N ASP A 32 0.75 -3.64 -15.90
CA ASP A 32 1.71 -3.10 -16.86
C ASP A 32 2.70 -4.22 -17.26
N PRO A 33 2.94 -4.49 -18.56
CA PRO A 33 2.31 -3.87 -19.72
C PRO A 33 0.82 -4.23 -19.86
N PRO A 34 -0.02 -3.31 -20.37
CA PRO A 34 -1.41 -3.65 -20.64
C PRO A 34 -1.47 -4.77 -21.69
N PRO A 35 -2.32 -5.79 -21.51
CA PRO A 35 -2.48 -6.86 -22.48
C PRO A 35 -2.95 -6.33 -23.84
N VAL A 36 -2.55 -7.01 -24.93
CA VAL A 36 -2.92 -6.68 -26.30
C VAL A 36 -3.65 -7.86 -26.94
N PRO A 37 -4.91 -7.73 -27.39
CA PRO A 37 -5.76 -6.54 -27.34
C PRO A 37 -6.14 -6.18 -25.89
N ILE A 38 -6.37 -4.90 -25.61
CA ILE A 38 -6.73 -4.41 -24.27
C ILE A 38 -8.18 -4.86 -23.97
N PRO A 39 -8.41 -5.80 -23.04
CA PRO A 39 -9.74 -6.17 -22.61
C PRO A 39 -10.27 -5.13 -21.62
N GLU A 40 -11.58 -4.96 -21.53
CA GLU A 40 -12.20 -4.21 -20.43
C GLU A 40 -12.95 -5.18 -19.51
N PRO A 41 -12.67 -5.22 -18.19
CA PRO A 41 -11.71 -4.38 -17.46
C PRO A 41 -10.26 -4.91 -17.45
N VAL A 42 -9.28 -4.06 -17.13
CA VAL A 42 -7.84 -4.42 -17.00
C VAL A 42 -7.41 -4.56 -15.53
N TRP A 43 -8.24 -4.14 -14.57
CA TRP A 43 -7.91 -4.15 -13.15
C TRP A 43 -8.14 -5.52 -12.50
N LEU A 44 -7.52 -5.71 -11.33
CA LEU A 44 -7.80 -6.83 -10.42
C LEU A 44 -8.90 -6.46 -9.42
N THR A 45 -9.73 -7.42 -9.04
CA THR A 45 -10.79 -7.22 -8.05
C THR A 45 -10.20 -7.24 -6.65
N ILE A 46 -10.50 -6.23 -5.84
CA ILE A 46 -10.12 -6.20 -4.42
C ILE A 46 -11.21 -6.92 -3.63
N LEU A 47 -10.90 -8.13 -3.13
CA LEU A 47 -11.85 -8.91 -2.34
C LEU A 47 -12.10 -8.26 -0.97
N TYR A 48 -11.03 -7.81 -0.33
CA TYR A 48 -11.11 -6.96 0.86
C TYR A 48 -9.85 -6.13 1.04
N HIS A 49 -10.00 -5.06 1.81
CA HIS A 49 -8.94 -4.22 2.33
C HIS A 49 -9.25 -3.95 3.81
N ARG A 50 -8.41 -4.46 4.71
CA ARG A 50 -8.59 -4.34 6.17
C ARG A 50 -7.43 -3.55 6.75
N VAL A 51 -7.77 -2.49 7.47
CA VAL A 51 -6.80 -1.64 8.16
C VAL A 51 -7.03 -1.75 9.65
N THR A 52 -5.99 -2.12 10.38
CA THR A 52 -5.97 -2.09 11.84
C THR A 52 -4.91 -1.09 12.29
N VAL A 53 -5.32 -0.11 13.09
CA VAL A 53 -4.40 0.89 13.65
C VAL A 53 -4.38 0.75 15.16
N THR A 54 -3.19 0.52 15.70
CA THR A 54 -2.94 0.50 17.15
C THR A 54 -2.09 1.71 17.50
N ILE A 55 -2.49 2.46 18.52
CA ILE A 55 -1.76 3.63 18.99
C ILE A 55 -1.34 3.39 20.44
N GLU A 56 -0.03 3.29 20.67
CA GLU A 56 0.57 3.06 21.98
C GLU A 56 1.77 4.00 22.15
N ASP A 57 1.90 4.65 23.31
CA ASP A 57 3.02 5.55 23.63
C ASP A 57 3.35 6.59 22.53
N GLN A 58 2.31 7.16 21.91
CA GLN A 58 2.37 8.12 20.79
C GLN A 58 2.92 7.56 19.47
N VAL A 59 3.03 6.24 19.34
CA VAL A 59 3.40 5.55 18.11
C VAL A 59 2.15 4.89 17.52
N ALA A 60 1.89 5.16 16.24
CA ALA A 60 0.82 4.50 15.48
C ALA A 60 1.40 3.36 14.65
N THR A 61 0.96 2.13 14.93
CA THR A 61 1.28 0.94 14.13
C THR A 61 0.08 0.59 13.28
N THR A 62 0.27 0.56 11.96
CA THR A 62 -0.78 0.24 10.99
C THR A 62 -0.51 -1.11 10.35
N LEU A 63 -1.42 -2.06 10.55
CA LEU A 63 -1.43 -3.35 9.87
C LEU A 63 -2.47 -3.31 8.74
N ILE A 64 -2.04 -3.69 7.54
CA ILE A 64 -2.90 -3.73 6.36
C ILE A 64 -2.91 -5.15 5.81
N ASP A 65 -4.11 -5.67 5.61
CA ASP A 65 -4.36 -6.98 5.03
C ASP A 65 -5.29 -6.78 3.82
N GLN A 66 -4.80 -7.09 2.63
CA GLN A 66 -5.44 -6.81 1.36
C GLN A 66 -5.33 -8.00 0.42
N VAL A 67 -6.45 -8.35 -0.22
CA VAL A 67 -6.51 -9.46 -1.19
C VAL A 67 -6.97 -8.93 -2.55
N PHE A 68 -6.17 -9.23 -3.56
CA PHE A 68 -6.49 -9.02 -4.97
C PHE A 68 -6.81 -10.37 -5.63
N VAL A 69 -7.80 -10.37 -6.52
CA VAL A 69 -8.21 -11.53 -7.30
C VAL A 69 -8.07 -11.20 -8.78
N ASN A 70 -7.32 -12.04 -9.49
CA ASN A 70 -7.31 -12.03 -10.95
C ASN A 70 -8.47 -12.89 -11.46
N GLU A 71 -9.55 -12.24 -11.90
CA GLU A 71 -10.72 -12.90 -12.47
C GLU A 71 -10.61 -13.09 -14.00
N HIS A 72 -9.48 -12.68 -14.59
CA HIS A 72 -9.25 -12.78 -16.03
C HIS A 72 -8.76 -14.16 -16.45
N GLU A 73 -8.97 -14.51 -17.71
CA GLU A 73 -8.43 -15.75 -18.32
C GLU A 73 -6.96 -15.61 -18.77
N TRP A 74 -6.28 -14.53 -18.39
CA TRP A 74 -4.89 -14.23 -18.74
C TRP A 74 -4.05 -13.86 -17.51
N GLU A 75 -2.75 -14.06 -17.61
CA GLU A 75 -1.79 -13.71 -16.56
C GLU A 75 -1.59 -12.20 -16.49
N ALA A 76 -1.95 -11.60 -15.36
CA ALA A 76 -1.77 -10.18 -15.11
C ALA A 76 -0.43 -9.91 -14.40
N GLU A 77 0.49 -9.24 -15.09
CA GLU A 77 1.67 -8.65 -14.49
C GLU A 77 1.36 -7.21 -14.08
N GLY A 78 1.80 -6.80 -12.88
CA GLY A 78 1.53 -5.46 -12.40
C GLY A 78 2.41 -5.03 -11.23
N THR A 79 2.37 -3.74 -10.96
CA THR A 79 3.09 -3.11 -9.85
C THR A 79 2.11 -2.81 -8.73
N TYR A 80 2.39 -3.32 -7.53
CA TYR A 80 1.71 -2.90 -6.31
C TYR A 80 2.25 -1.55 -5.85
N ILE A 81 1.38 -0.54 -5.79
CA ILE A 81 1.72 0.81 -5.34
C ILE A 81 0.99 1.08 -4.02
N PHE A 82 1.76 1.49 -3.02
CA PHE A 82 1.25 1.84 -1.71
C PHE A 82 1.76 3.22 -1.27
N PRO A 83 0.89 4.23 -1.11
CA PRO A 83 1.30 5.55 -0.67
C PRO A 83 1.61 5.55 0.84
N LEU A 84 2.84 5.96 1.19
CA LEU A 84 3.23 6.13 2.59
C LEU A 84 3.06 7.59 3.02
N PRO A 85 2.43 7.85 4.19
CA PRO A 85 2.37 9.20 4.73
C PRO A 85 3.75 9.67 5.17
N GLU A 86 3.94 10.99 5.23
CA GLU A 86 5.18 11.59 5.68
C GLU A 86 5.52 11.13 7.11
N GLY A 87 6.77 10.67 7.32
CA GLY A 87 7.24 10.17 8.61
C GLY A 87 6.87 8.73 8.95
N ALA A 88 6.16 8.01 8.06
CA ALA A 88 5.93 6.58 8.21
C ALA A 88 7.02 5.75 7.49
N THR A 89 7.31 4.58 8.04
CA THR A 89 8.25 3.60 7.48
C THR A 89 7.59 2.24 7.44
N VAL A 90 7.83 1.47 6.37
CA VAL A 90 7.41 0.07 6.28
C VAL A 90 8.38 -0.79 7.08
N SER A 91 7.87 -1.52 8.06
CA SER A 91 8.66 -2.44 8.88
C SER A 91 8.67 -3.88 8.34
N ASN A 92 7.61 -4.28 7.64
CA ASN A 92 7.45 -5.62 7.09
C ASN A 92 6.47 -5.59 5.90
N PHE A 93 6.74 -6.41 4.90
CA PHE A 93 5.87 -6.65 3.76
C PHE A 93 5.98 -8.12 3.35
N VAL A 94 4.84 -8.81 3.28
CA VAL A 94 4.76 -10.21 2.84
C VAL A 94 3.64 -10.33 1.84
N MET A 95 3.94 -10.89 0.68
CA MET A 95 2.94 -11.23 -0.33
C MET A 95 2.62 -12.72 -0.23
N TRP A 96 1.35 -13.07 -0.34
CA TRP A 96 0.91 -14.47 -0.41
C TRP A 96 0.30 -14.71 -1.79
N VAL A 97 0.79 -15.72 -2.50
CA VAL A 97 0.25 -16.14 -3.81
C VAL A 97 -0.28 -17.55 -3.65
N ASP A 98 -1.58 -17.74 -3.88
CA ASP A 98 -2.27 -19.03 -3.76
C ASP A 98 -2.03 -19.76 -2.42
N GLY A 99 -1.87 -18.99 -1.33
CA GLY A 99 -1.66 -19.50 0.02
C GLY A 99 -0.19 -19.76 0.39
N GLU A 100 0.75 -19.56 -0.54
CA GLU A 100 2.18 -19.68 -0.28
C GLU A 100 2.83 -18.30 -0.10
N PRO A 101 3.69 -18.11 0.91
CA PRO A 101 4.36 -16.85 1.14
C PRO A 101 5.46 -16.64 0.10
N VAL A 102 5.42 -15.49 -0.55
CA VAL A 102 6.50 -14.97 -1.39
C VAL A 102 7.26 -13.96 -0.55
N GLU A 103 8.47 -14.34 -0.12
CA GLU A 103 9.34 -13.41 0.61
C GLU A 103 9.70 -12.23 -0.30
N ALA A 104 9.33 -11.04 0.15
CA ALA A 104 9.71 -9.79 -0.46
C ALA A 104 10.84 -9.19 0.38
N GLU A 105 11.98 -8.90 -0.24
CA GLU A 105 13.04 -8.14 0.41
C GLU A 105 12.72 -6.65 0.30
N ILE A 106 12.66 -5.95 1.42
CA ILE A 106 12.55 -4.50 1.43
C ILE A 106 13.93 -3.95 1.04
N LEU A 107 13.99 -3.37 -0.15
CA LEU A 107 15.20 -2.79 -0.71
C LEU A 107 15.09 -1.26 -0.74
N GLU A 108 16.23 -0.60 -0.62
CA GLU A 108 16.35 0.82 -0.95
C GLU A 108 15.94 1.05 -2.40
N ALA A 109 15.29 2.17 -2.69
CA ALA A 109 14.67 2.43 -4.00
C ALA A 109 15.67 2.32 -5.17
N ASP A 110 16.90 2.81 -5.00
CA ASP A 110 17.94 2.73 -6.02
C ASP A 110 18.42 1.29 -6.25
N GLN A 111 18.46 0.47 -5.19
CA GLN A 111 18.83 -0.94 -5.28
C GLN A 111 17.72 -1.75 -5.96
N ALA A 112 16.46 -1.52 -5.59
CA ALA A 112 15.30 -2.15 -6.22
C ALA A 112 15.26 -1.86 -7.73
N ARG A 113 15.50 -0.59 -8.11
CA ARG A 113 15.60 -0.17 -9.52
C ARG A 113 16.69 -0.91 -10.27
N ALA A 114 17.90 -0.96 -9.71
CA ALA A 114 19.05 -1.60 -10.35
C ALA A 114 18.81 -3.10 -10.60
N ILE A 115 18.21 -3.81 -9.63
CA ILE A 115 17.86 -5.23 -9.77
C ILE A 115 16.79 -5.44 -10.84
N TYR A 116 15.72 -4.63 -10.84
CA TYR A 116 14.67 -4.71 -11.86
C TYR A 116 15.23 -4.48 -13.26
N GLU A 117 16.00 -3.41 -13.46
CA GLU A 117 16.59 -3.07 -14.76
C GLU A 117 17.55 -4.18 -15.27
N ASP A 118 18.31 -4.80 -14.37
CA ASP A 118 19.18 -5.94 -14.71
C ASP A 118 18.38 -7.20 -15.07
N ILE A 119 17.31 -7.54 -14.34
CA ILE A 119 16.40 -8.64 -14.69
C ILE A 119 15.75 -8.40 -16.06
N VAL A 120 15.19 -7.20 -16.26
CA VAL A 120 14.56 -6.82 -17.53
C VAL A 120 15.58 -6.88 -18.65
N ARG A 121 16.80 -6.36 -18.46
CA ARG A 121 17.86 -6.41 -19.48
C ARG A 121 18.25 -7.84 -19.85
N ARG A 122 18.38 -8.73 -18.87
CA ARG A 122 18.65 -10.17 -19.10
C ARG A 122 17.50 -10.86 -19.82
N ARG A 123 16.26 -10.46 -19.55
CA ARG A 123 15.07 -10.94 -20.26
C ARG A 123 14.92 -10.29 -21.65
N ARG A 124 15.46 -9.08 -21.85
CA ARG A 124 15.28 -8.30 -23.08
C ARG A 124 16.31 -8.54 -24.18
N ASP A 125 17.54 -9.06 -23.95
CA ASP A 125 18.37 -9.66 -25.03
C ASP A 125 19.79 -10.13 -24.61
N PRO A 126 20.53 -10.98 -25.39
CA PRO A 126 20.55 -11.03 -26.87
C PRO A 126 20.44 -12.41 -27.53
N ALA A 127 19.39 -12.64 -28.31
CA ALA A 127 19.56 -13.34 -29.58
C ALA A 127 19.77 -12.29 -30.67
N LEU A 128 21.06 -12.04 -31.00
CA LEU A 128 21.64 -11.37 -32.18
C LEU A 128 20.84 -10.25 -32.86
#